data_AF-A0A1V5J7B1-F1
#
_entry.id   AF-A0A1V5J7B1-F1
#
_cell.length_a   1.000
_cell.length_b   1.000
_cell.length_c   1.000
_cell.angle_alpha   90.00
_cell.angle_beta   90.00
_cell.angle_gamma   90.00
#
_symmetry.space_group_name_H-M   'P 1'
#
loop_
_entity.id
_entity.type
_entity.pdbx_description
1 polymer ?
#
loop_
_entity_poly.entity_id
_entity_poly.type
_entity_poly.pdbx_seq_one_letter_code
_entity_poly.pdbx_strand_id
1 'polypeptide(L)'
;MLKSGEAWAAYETFISTPHPSVDKAGHKMKVEQQAKRLFDTFRTEFEKAKIHLRDRYAEVEKLISTELGVQLAKDNLLSAVEIRQGIKAMEKNDRLARIKTAIDRNDLTITGAIFSAPAFLSGLTDGMASQLYKQAALKNCGELVQLKNVILQTNELLDSQFSRIKSGVQDVTGRSVSRLAEKADQAVENLQKAIA
;
A
#
# COMPACT_ATOMS: atom_id res chain seq x y z
N MET A 1 11.88 -10.78 -16.22
CA MET A 1 10.45 -10.57 -16.54
C MET A 1 9.95 -11.84 -17.20
N LEU A 2 9.36 -12.75 -16.44
CA LEU A 2 9.07 -14.12 -16.90
C LEU A 2 7.57 -14.29 -17.15
N LYS A 3 7.23 -14.70 -18.37
CA LYS A 3 6.21 -15.71 -18.70
C LYS A 3 4.73 -15.44 -18.36
N SER A 4 4.30 -14.22 -18.08
CA SER A 4 2.88 -13.95 -17.83
C SER A 4 1.99 -14.21 -19.06
N GLY A 5 2.43 -13.82 -20.26
CA GLY A 5 1.68 -14.02 -21.50
C GLY A 5 1.59 -15.49 -21.95
N GLU A 6 2.68 -16.24 -21.86
CA GLU A 6 2.72 -17.67 -22.20
C GLU A 6 1.90 -18.51 -21.22
N ALA A 7 1.94 -18.18 -19.92
CA ALA A 7 1.11 -18.83 -18.91
C ALA A 7 -0.39 -18.57 -19.16
N TRP A 8 -0.75 -17.36 -19.64
CA TRP A 8 -2.12 -17.02 -20.00
C TRP A 8 -2.61 -17.74 -21.25
N ALA A 9 -1.80 -17.82 -22.30
CA ALA A 9 -2.14 -18.58 -23.51
C ALA A 9 -2.27 -20.09 -23.22
N ALA A 10 -1.37 -20.66 -22.40
CA ALA A 10 -1.45 -22.06 -21.96
C ALA A 10 -2.70 -22.33 -21.12
N TYR A 11 -3.11 -21.37 -20.30
CA TYR A 11 -4.31 -21.44 -19.49
C TYR A 11 -5.60 -21.36 -20.34
N GLU A 12 -5.67 -20.46 -21.33
CA GLU A 12 -6.78 -20.42 -22.29
C GLU A 12 -6.89 -21.72 -23.10
N THR A 13 -5.75 -22.31 -23.48
CA THR A 13 -5.67 -23.60 -24.15
C THR A 13 -6.15 -24.74 -23.24
N PHE A 14 -5.80 -24.71 -21.96
CA PHE A 14 -6.25 -25.69 -20.96
C PHE A 14 -7.75 -25.61 -20.66
N ILE A 15 -8.34 -24.40 -20.66
CA ILE A 15 -9.79 -24.22 -20.51
C ILE A 15 -10.54 -24.75 -21.74
N SER A 16 -10.00 -24.51 -22.94
CA SER A 16 -10.62 -24.89 -24.21
C SER A 16 -10.44 -26.37 -24.57
N THR A 17 -9.48 -27.06 -23.94
CA THR A 17 -9.19 -28.49 -24.18
C THR A 17 -9.63 -29.33 -22.98
N PRO A 18 -10.78 -30.01 -23.04
CA PRO A 18 -11.32 -30.80 -21.94
C PRO A 18 -10.44 -32.01 -21.66
N HIS A 19 -10.22 -32.33 -20.38
CA HIS A 19 -9.54 -33.57 -20.00
C HIS A 19 -10.39 -34.79 -20.44
N PRO A 20 -9.81 -35.82 -21.08
CA PRO A 20 -10.57 -36.91 -21.71
C PRO A 20 -11.41 -37.77 -20.75
N SER A 21 -11.20 -37.67 -19.44
CA SER A 21 -11.97 -38.37 -18.40
C SER A 21 -13.14 -37.58 -17.82
N VAL A 22 -13.40 -36.35 -18.29
CA VAL A 22 -14.52 -35.51 -17.88
C VAL A 22 -15.17 -34.88 -19.09
N ASP A 23 -16.49 -34.72 -19.03
CA ASP A 23 -17.20 -33.95 -20.03
C ASP A 23 -16.80 -32.46 -19.96
N LYS A 24 -17.12 -31.70 -21.01
CA LYS A 24 -16.78 -30.28 -21.11
C LYS A 24 -17.28 -29.46 -19.91
N ALA A 25 -18.43 -29.82 -19.35
CA ALA A 25 -19.01 -29.15 -18.19
C ALA A 25 -18.24 -29.47 -16.89
N GLY A 26 -17.92 -30.74 -16.64
CA GLY A 26 -17.16 -31.18 -15.47
C GLY A 26 -15.72 -30.69 -15.45
N HIS A 27 -15.05 -30.62 -16.61
CA HIS A 27 -13.72 -30.00 -16.72
C HIS A 27 -13.75 -28.52 -16.32
N LYS A 28 -14.72 -27.78 -16.86
CA LYS A 28 -14.87 -26.34 -16.61
C LYS A 28 -15.16 -26.03 -15.14
N MET A 29 -16.07 -26.78 -14.49
CA MET A 29 -16.35 -26.64 -13.06
C MET A 29 -15.10 -26.87 -12.20
N LYS A 30 -14.25 -27.85 -12.55
CA LYS A 30 -12.99 -28.10 -11.85
C LYS A 30 -12.02 -26.92 -12.00
N VAL A 31 -11.91 -26.34 -13.19
CA VAL A 31 -11.06 -25.16 -13.43
C VAL A 31 -11.55 -23.96 -12.61
N GLU A 32 -12.85 -23.71 -12.55
CA GLU A 32 -13.42 -22.61 -11.76
C GLU A 32 -13.19 -22.80 -10.25
N GLN A 33 -13.38 -24.02 -9.74
CA GLN A 33 -13.09 -24.33 -8.34
C GLN A 33 -11.61 -24.16 -8.00
N GLN A 34 -10.71 -24.59 -8.88
CA GLN A 34 -9.27 -24.40 -8.70
C GLN A 34 -8.87 -22.92 -8.78
N ALA A 35 -9.41 -22.17 -9.74
CA ALA A 35 -9.17 -20.73 -9.88
C ALA A 35 -9.63 -19.96 -8.63
N LYS A 36 -10.82 -20.29 -8.09
CA LYS A 36 -11.31 -19.70 -6.84
C LYS A 36 -10.41 -20.03 -5.65
N ARG A 37 -9.98 -21.28 -5.50
CA ARG A 37 -9.06 -21.69 -4.42
C ARG A 37 -7.72 -20.95 -4.50
N LEU A 38 -7.12 -20.88 -5.68
CA LEU A 38 -5.87 -20.14 -5.90
C LEU A 38 -6.03 -18.65 -5.61
N PHE A 39 -7.16 -18.06 -6.01
CA PHE A 39 -7.47 -16.66 -5.70
C PHE A 39 -7.62 -16.42 -4.19
N ASP A 40 -8.28 -17.31 -3.46
CA ASP A 40 -8.42 -17.20 -2.01
C ASP A 40 -7.07 -17.32 -1.28
N THR A 41 -6.18 -18.23 -1.73
CA THR A 41 -4.80 -18.31 -1.22
C THR A 41 -4.04 -17.02 -1.49
N PHE A 42 -4.05 -16.56 -2.75
CA PHE A 42 -3.37 -15.32 -3.15
C PHE A 42 -3.90 -14.10 -2.38
N ARG A 43 -5.22 -13.98 -2.19
CA ARG A 43 -5.83 -12.93 -1.37
C ARG A 43 -5.31 -12.95 0.06
N THR A 44 -5.19 -14.13 0.66
CA THR A 44 -4.66 -14.27 2.02
C THR A 44 -3.20 -13.82 2.11
N GLU A 45 -2.37 -14.20 1.14
CA GLU A 45 -0.97 -13.78 1.07
C GLU A 45 -0.82 -12.27 0.82
N PHE A 46 -1.67 -11.72 -0.06
CA PHE A 46 -1.76 -10.29 -0.32
C PHE A 46 -2.06 -9.50 0.96
N GLU A 47 -3.10 -9.87 1.71
CA GLU A 47 -3.45 -9.17 2.95
C GLU A 47 -2.32 -9.25 3.99
N LYS A 48 -1.67 -10.41 4.13
CA LYS A 48 -0.49 -10.55 5.00
C LYS A 48 0.65 -9.63 4.57
N ALA A 49 0.92 -9.54 3.26
CA ALA A 49 1.94 -8.65 2.73
C ALA A 49 1.60 -7.17 2.97
N LYS A 50 0.33 -6.76 2.80
CA LYS A 50 -0.14 -5.40 3.10
C LYS A 50 0.09 -5.04 4.56
N ILE A 51 -0.27 -5.93 5.48
CA ILE A 51 -0.06 -5.73 6.92
C ILE A 51 1.43 -5.58 7.20
N HIS A 52 2.27 -6.47 6.67
CA HIS A 52 3.71 -6.42 6.87
C HIS A 52 4.33 -5.10 6.35
N LEU A 53 3.97 -4.67 5.13
CA LEU A 53 4.46 -3.41 4.56
C LEU A 53 3.99 -2.19 5.36
N ARG A 54 2.74 -2.19 5.85
CA ARG A 54 2.20 -1.13 6.71
C ARG A 54 2.97 -1.04 8.03
N ASP A 55 3.21 -2.17 8.68
CA ASP A 55 3.90 -2.20 9.97
C ASP A 55 5.37 -1.78 9.80
N ARG A 56 6.03 -2.20 8.71
CA ARG A 56 7.37 -1.73 8.35
C ARG A 56 7.42 -0.24 8.04
N TYR A 57 6.42 0.29 7.33
CA TYR A 57 6.32 1.73 7.08
C TYR A 57 6.24 2.51 8.40
N ALA A 58 5.40 2.06 9.34
CA ALA A 58 5.26 2.70 10.65
C ALA A 58 6.55 2.63 11.48
N GLU A 59 7.28 1.51 11.41
CA GLU A 59 8.59 1.34 12.05
C GLU A 59 9.61 2.34 11.49
N VAL A 60 9.69 2.48 10.16
CA VAL A 60 10.60 3.43 9.51
C VAL A 60 10.25 4.88 9.87
N GLU A 61 8.96 5.25 9.91
CA GLU A 61 8.53 6.58 10.37
C GLU A 61 8.93 6.86 11.82
N LYS A 62 8.85 5.85 12.69
CA LYS A 62 9.29 5.94 14.09
C LYS A 62 10.81 6.12 14.17
N LEU A 63 11.58 5.40 13.36
CA LEU A 63 13.04 5.55 13.30
C LEU A 63 13.42 6.97 12.82
N ILE A 64 12.82 7.46 11.73
CA ILE A 64 13.05 8.83 11.25
C ILE A 64 12.73 9.84 12.36
N SER A 65 11.59 9.69 13.05
CA SER A 65 11.22 10.58 14.14
C SER A 65 12.25 10.57 15.28
N THR A 66 12.76 9.39 15.63
CA THR A 66 13.82 9.23 16.63
C THR A 66 15.12 9.92 16.20
N GLU A 67 15.56 9.68 14.97
CA GLU A 67 16.77 10.30 14.38
C GLU A 67 16.66 11.82 14.26
N LEU A 68 15.45 12.37 14.19
CA LEU A 68 15.21 13.81 14.20
C LEU A 68 15.04 14.42 15.61
N GLY A 69 15.22 13.61 16.67
CA GLY A 69 15.15 14.05 18.06
C GLY A 69 13.74 14.15 18.65
N VAL A 70 12.70 13.63 17.97
CA VAL A 70 11.32 13.74 18.46
C VAL A 70 11.14 13.04 19.80
N GLN A 71 11.74 11.86 19.98
CA GLN A 71 11.66 11.13 21.26
C GLN A 71 12.39 11.90 22.37
N LEU A 72 13.59 12.43 22.08
CA LEU A 72 14.36 13.25 23.01
C LEU A 72 13.56 14.45 23.53
N ALA A 73 12.79 15.11 22.66
CA ALA A 73 11.93 16.23 23.04
C ALA A 73 10.70 15.81 23.86
N LYS A 74 10.17 14.60 23.66
CA LYS A 74 9.09 14.04 24.47
C LYS A 74 9.57 13.71 25.88
N ASP A 75 10.78 13.18 25.98
CA ASP A 75 11.40 12.84 27.27
C ASP A 75 11.79 14.10 28.07
N ASN A 76 12.09 15.21 27.37
CA ASN A 76 12.47 16.50 27.95
C ASN A 76 11.45 17.61 27.65
N LEU A 77 10.18 17.39 28.04
CA LEU A 77 9.06 18.23 27.61
C LEU A 77 9.21 19.72 27.96
N LEU A 78 9.71 20.05 29.16
CA LEU A 78 9.88 21.43 29.61
C LEU A 78 10.84 22.20 28.70
N SER A 79 12.05 21.67 28.49
CA SER A 79 13.04 22.27 27.57
C SER A 79 12.51 22.37 26.15
N ALA A 80 11.77 21.36 25.67
CA ALA A 80 11.15 21.41 24.35
C ALA A 80 10.10 22.54 24.23
N VAL A 81 9.32 22.81 25.29
CA VAL A 81 8.36 23.93 25.33
C VAL A 81 9.10 25.26 25.28
N GLU A 82 10.15 25.44 26.07
CA GLU A 82 10.96 26.66 26.10
C GLU A 82 11.59 26.96 24.74
N ILE A 83 12.16 25.94 24.09
CA ILE A 83 12.73 26.06 22.74
C ILE A 83 11.66 26.52 21.75
N ARG A 84 10.48 25.89 21.74
CA ARG A 84 9.39 26.28 20.83
C ARG A 84 8.93 27.71 21.07
N GLN A 85 8.79 28.13 22.31
CA GLN A 85 8.43 29.51 22.66
C GLN A 85 9.49 30.51 22.20
N GLY A 86 10.78 30.21 22.42
CA GLY A 86 11.90 31.01 21.95
C GLY A 86 11.90 31.16 20.43
N ILE A 87 11.71 30.06 19.70
CA ILE A 87 11.61 30.05 18.22
C ILE A 87 10.38 30.84 17.74
N LYS A 88 9.24 30.70 18.42
CA LYS A 88 8.01 31.43 18.08
C LYS A 88 8.14 32.93 18.31
N ALA A 89 8.90 33.37 19.30
CA ALA A 89 9.13 34.79 19.59
C ALA A 89 10.05 35.49 18.56
N MET A 90 10.80 34.74 17.76
CA MET A 90 11.66 35.30 16.70
C MET A 90 10.82 35.90 15.56
N GLU A 91 11.40 36.88 14.88
CA GLU A 91 10.88 37.38 13.60
C GLU A 91 10.82 36.25 12.55
N LYS A 92 9.87 36.36 11.61
CA LYS A 92 9.55 35.26 10.68
C LYS A 92 10.78 34.74 9.89
N ASN A 93 11.62 35.65 9.41
CA ASN A 93 12.79 35.29 8.61
C ASN A 93 13.90 34.66 9.48
N ASP A 94 14.14 35.22 10.66
CA ASP A 94 15.14 34.70 11.61
C ASP A 94 14.74 33.34 12.16
N ARG A 95 13.45 33.15 12.43
CA ARG A 95 12.85 31.86 12.80
C ARG A 95 13.19 30.80 11.75
N LEU A 96 12.86 31.07 10.49
CA LEU A 96 13.13 30.11 9.41
C LEU A 96 14.62 29.85 9.22
N ALA A 97 15.47 30.87 9.31
CA ALA A 97 16.92 30.72 9.22
C ALA A 97 17.48 29.87 10.37
N ARG A 98 16.99 30.08 11.60
CA ARG A 98 17.40 29.32 12.78
C ARG A 98 17.03 27.84 12.66
N ILE A 99 15.82 27.54 12.17
CA ILE A 99 15.36 26.16 11.98
C ILE A 99 16.17 25.48 10.87
N LYS A 100 16.39 26.14 9.73
CA LYS A 100 17.24 25.60 8.66
C LYS A 100 18.66 25.32 9.15
N THR A 101 19.22 26.25 9.92
CA THR A 101 20.55 26.06 10.54
C THR A 101 20.58 24.87 11.49
N ALA A 102 19.53 24.67 12.30
CA ALA A 102 19.41 23.51 13.18
C ALA A 102 19.35 22.20 12.38
N ILE A 103 18.57 22.16 11.29
CA ILE A 103 18.53 21.02 10.37
C ILE A 103 19.91 20.77 9.76
N ASP A 104 20.58 21.82 9.30
CA ASP A 104 21.87 21.72 8.64
C ASP A 104 22.98 21.21 9.56
N ARG A 105 22.88 21.51 10.86
CA ARG A 105 23.80 21.05 11.90
C ARG A 105 23.35 19.76 12.58
N ASN A 106 22.24 19.16 12.15
CA ASN A 106 21.60 18.03 12.81
C ASN A 106 21.39 18.25 14.32
N ASP A 107 20.93 19.44 14.71
CA ASP A 107 20.63 19.83 16.09
C ASP A 107 19.32 19.19 16.54
N LEU A 108 19.43 17.97 17.10
CA LEU A 108 18.31 17.14 17.54
C LEU A 108 17.44 17.80 18.60
N THR A 109 18.00 18.69 19.40
CA THR A 109 17.28 19.40 20.46
C THR A 109 16.28 20.37 19.85
N ILE A 110 16.72 21.18 18.88
CA ILE A 110 15.84 22.12 18.19
C ILE A 110 14.90 21.42 17.21
N THR A 111 15.40 20.50 16.37
CA THR A 111 14.55 19.78 15.40
C THR A 111 13.53 18.92 16.12
N GLY A 112 13.93 18.22 17.19
CA GLY A 112 13.05 17.42 18.02
C GLY A 112 11.97 18.24 18.70
N ALA A 113 12.33 19.40 19.28
CA ALA A 113 11.36 20.31 19.88
C ALA A 113 10.34 20.82 18.87
N ILE A 114 10.76 21.13 17.64
CA ILE A 114 9.86 21.64 16.59
C ILE A 114 8.93 20.54 16.07
N PHE A 115 9.46 19.35 15.79
CA PHE A 115 8.71 18.27 15.14
C PHE A 115 7.91 17.38 16.10
N SER A 116 8.12 17.51 17.41
CA SER A 116 7.36 16.77 18.43
C SER A 116 5.97 17.36 18.75
N ALA A 117 5.64 18.55 18.23
CA ALA A 117 4.42 19.26 18.60
C ALA A 117 3.77 19.99 17.39
N PRO A 118 2.51 20.43 17.51
CA PRO A 118 1.84 21.17 16.45
C PRO A 118 2.61 22.41 15.98
N ALA A 119 2.60 22.66 14.67
CA ALA A 119 3.42 23.67 14.00
C ALA A 119 3.23 25.09 14.58
N PHE A 120 2.00 25.45 14.96
CA PHE A 120 1.66 26.77 15.49
C PHE A 120 2.34 27.10 16.83
N LEU A 121 2.79 26.08 17.58
CA LEU A 121 3.54 26.28 18.84
C LEU A 121 4.95 26.81 18.60
N SER A 122 5.52 26.54 17.42
CA SER A 122 6.80 27.06 16.96
C SER A 122 6.63 28.25 16.00
N GLY A 123 5.41 28.76 15.83
CA GLY A 123 5.10 29.85 14.89
C GLY A 123 5.19 29.43 13.41
N LEU A 124 4.96 28.15 13.10
CA LEU A 124 4.93 27.63 11.73
C LEU A 124 3.50 27.32 11.30
N THR A 125 3.27 27.33 9.98
CA THR A 125 2.09 26.66 9.41
C THR A 125 2.38 25.17 9.25
N ASP A 126 1.34 24.35 9.15
CA ASP A 126 1.50 22.90 8.95
C ASP A 126 2.24 22.58 7.65
N GLY A 127 1.99 23.36 6.59
CA GLY A 127 2.72 23.24 5.31
C GLY A 127 4.22 23.51 5.47
N MET A 128 4.59 24.56 6.22
CA MET A 128 6.00 24.88 6.49
C MET A 128 6.67 23.79 7.34
N ALA A 129 6.00 23.34 8.40
CA ALA A 129 6.52 22.27 9.25
C ALA A 129 6.71 20.96 8.47
N SER A 130 5.75 20.59 7.61
CA SER A 130 5.85 19.41 6.75
C SER A 130 7.03 19.51 5.77
N GLN A 131 7.24 20.68 5.15
CA GLN A 131 8.36 20.89 4.24
C GLN A 131 9.72 20.81 4.96
N LEU A 132 9.82 21.43 6.14
CA LEU A 132 11.03 21.40 6.96
C LEU A 132 11.33 20.00 7.48
N TYR A 133 10.31 19.24 7.88
CA TYR A 133 10.45 17.84 8.27
C TYR A 133 11.00 16.99 7.12
N LYS A 134 10.42 17.13 5.91
CA LYS A 134 10.91 16.43 4.71
C LYS A 134 12.37 16.80 4.40
N GLN A 135 12.72 18.08 4.49
CA GLN A 135 14.10 18.54 4.30
C GLN A 135 15.05 17.91 5.33
N ALA A 136 14.66 17.89 6.61
CA ALA A 136 15.46 17.31 7.68
C ALA A 136 15.64 15.79 7.49
N ALA A 137 14.54 15.08 7.21
CA ALA A 137 14.57 13.64 6.98
C ALA A 137 15.43 13.27 5.75
N LEU A 138 15.33 14.02 4.64
CA LEU A 138 16.15 13.77 3.45
C LEU A 138 17.64 13.99 3.72
N LYS A 139 17.99 15.01 4.50
CA LYS A 139 19.38 15.36 4.79
C LYS A 139 20.01 14.43 5.81
N ASN A 140 19.31 14.15 6.91
CA ASN A 140 19.88 13.48 8.08
C ASN A 140 19.48 11.99 8.17
N CYS A 141 18.47 11.55 7.42
CA CYS A 141 17.93 10.19 7.46
C CYS A 141 17.75 9.58 6.06
N GLY A 142 18.63 9.94 5.11
CA GLY A 142 18.45 9.64 3.68
C GLY A 142 18.15 8.17 3.36
N GLU A 143 18.85 7.23 4.00
CA GLU A 143 18.62 5.79 3.82
C GLU A 143 17.22 5.36 4.28
N LEU A 144 16.77 5.86 5.44
CA LEU A 144 15.43 5.57 5.95
C LEU A 144 14.33 6.15 5.03
N VAL A 145 14.57 7.34 4.48
CA VAL A 145 13.65 7.94 3.50
C VAL A 145 13.61 7.13 2.21
N GLN A 146 14.75 6.64 1.73
CA GLN A 146 14.80 5.74 0.57
C GLN A 146 14.03 4.45 0.83
N LEU A 147 14.25 3.81 1.99
CA LEU A 147 13.52 2.60 2.39
C LEU A 147 12.01 2.85 2.47
N LYS A 148 11.59 3.97 3.08
CA LYS A 148 10.19 4.39 3.11
C LYS A 148 9.59 4.48 1.71
N ASN A 149 10.29 5.10 0.76
CA ASN A 149 9.84 5.24 -0.61
C ASN A 149 9.74 3.87 -1.33
N VAL A 150 10.70 2.97 -1.10
CA VAL A 150 10.67 1.60 -1.63
C VAL A 150 9.46 0.83 -1.10
N ILE A 151 9.13 0.98 0.19
CA ILE A 151 7.94 0.36 0.78
C ILE A 151 6.65 0.86 0.11
N LEU A 152 6.54 2.18 -0.12
CA LEU A 152 5.39 2.77 -0.81
C LEU A 152 5.26 2.25 -2.25
N GLN A 153 6.36 2.22 -3.01
CA GLN A 153 6.37 1.68 -4.37
C GLN A 153 6.02 0.19 -4.40
N THR A 154 6.53 -0.58 -3.44
CA THR A 154 6.21 -2.02 -3.33
C THR A 154 4.73 -2.23 -3.06
N ASN A 155 4.13 -1.38 -2.22
CA ASN A 155 2.71 -1.42 -1.93
C ASN A 155 1.85 -1.12 -3.19
N GLU A 156 2.23 -0.11 -3.99
CA GLU A 156 1.56 0.19 -5.27
C GLU A 156 1.68 -0.96 -6.27
N LEU A 157 2.86 -1.57 -6.38
CA LEU A 157 3.09 -2.74 -7.24
C LEU A 157 2.22 -3.92 -6.81
N LEU A 158 2.10 -4.16 -5.50
CA LEU A 158 1.27 -5.20 -4.93
C LEU A 158 -0.22 -4.97 -5.25
N ASP A 159 -0.72 -3.74 -5.09
CA ASP A 159 -2.11 -3.38 -5.44
C ASP A 159 -2.37 -3.56 -6.94
N SER A 160 -1.39 -3.21 -7.80
CA SER A 160 -1.46 -3.43 -9.24
C SER A 160 -1.53 -4.92 -9.60
N GLN A 161 -0.67 -5.76 -9.00
CA GLN A 161 -0.69 -7.21 -9.25
C GLN A 161 -1.99 -7.85 -8.76
N PHE A 162 -2.50 -7.43 -7.59
CA PHE A 162 -3.76 -7.93 -7.07
C PHE A 162 -4.93 -7.64 -8.02
N SER A 163 -4.99 -6.42 -8.54
CA SER A 163 -6.01 -6.01 -9.50
C SER A 163 -5.96 -6.83 -10.80
N ARG A 164 -4.76 -7.11 -11.31
CA ARG A 164 -4.56 -7.96 -12.52
C ARG A 164 -5.04 -9.39 -12.29
N ILE A 165 -4.65 -10.00 -11.18
CA ILE A 165 -5.02 -11.38 -10.86
C ILE A 165 -6.53 -11.49 -10.62
N LYS A 166 -7.12 -10.52 -9.90
CA LYS A 166 -8.57 -10.44 -9.69
C LYS A 166 -9.33 -10.36 -11.02
N SER A 167 -8.90 -9.49 -11.95
CA SER A 167 -9.49 -9.40 -13.28
C SER A 167 -9.40 -10.73 -14.03
N GLY A 168 -8.23 -11.37 -14.01
CA GLY A 168 -8.04 -12.67 -14.66
C GLY A 168 -8.96 -13.77 -14.12
N VAL A 169 -9.15 -13.83 -12.80
CA VAL A 169 -10.08 -14.79 -12.18
C VAL A 169 -11.54 -14.45 -12.49
N GLN A 170 -11.90 -13.16 -12.56
CA GLN A 170 -13.23 -12.71 -12.96
C GLN A 170 -13.54 -13.04 -14.42
N ASP A 171 -12.58 -12.95 -15.34
CA ASP A 171 -12.81 -13.32 -16.74
C ASP A 171 -13.13 -14.81 -16.91
N VAL A 172 -12.48 -15.65 -16.11
CA VAL A 172 -12.68 -17.10 -16.09
C VAL A 172 -14.04 -17.48 -15.52
N THR A 173 -14.42 -16.84 -14.41
CA THR A 173 -15.61 -17.17 -13.62
C THR A 173 -16.86 -16.41 -14.08
N GLY A 174 -16.73 -15.19 -14.59
CA GLY A 174 -17.84 -14.37 -15.09
C GLY A 174 -18.40 -14.89 -16.41
N ARG A 175 -17.53 -15.31 -17.35
CA ARG A 175 -17.96 -15.96 -18.61
C ARG A 175 -18.59 -17.33 -18.37
N SER A 176 -18.44 -17.92 -17.19
CA SER A 176 -19.06 -19.20 -16.87
C SER A 176 -20.45 -19.08 -16.28
N VAL A 177 -20.66 -18.15 -15.35
CA VAL A 177 -21.95 -17.92 -14.68
C VAL A 177 -23.00 -17.44 -15.68
N SER A 178 -22.69 -16.48 -16.55
CA SER A 178 -23.64 -16.00 -17.57
C SER A 178 -24.07 -17.09 -18.55
N ARG A 179 -23.16 -17.98 -18.95
CA ARG A 179 -23.48 -19.14 -19.81
C ARG A 179 -24.22 -20.26 -19.08
N LEU A 180 -24.02 -20.41 -17.77
CA LEU A 180 -24.78 -21.35 -16.94
C LEU A 180 -26.22 -20.85 -16.73
N ALA A 181 -26.41 -19.54 -16.55
CA ALA A 181 -27.72 -18.90 -16.55
C ALA A 181 -28.40 -19.09 -17.91
N GLU A 182 -27.75 -18.76 -19.03
CA GLU A 182 -28.30 -18.99 -20.38
C GLU A 182 -28.66 -20.47 -20.63
N LYS A 183 -27.82 -21.42 -20.19
CA LYS A 183 -28.13 -22.85 -20.31
C LYS A 183 -29.26 -23.30 -19.40
N ALA A 184 -29.38 -22.73 -18.21
CA ALA A 184 -30.49 -23.00 -17.31
C ALA A 184 -31.80 -22.47 -17.90
N ASP A 185 -31.79 -21.24 -18.42
CA ASP A 185 -32.93 -20.63 -19.10
C ASP A 185 -33.36 -21.46 -20.33
N GLN A 186 -32.39 -21.92 -21.12
CA GLN A 186 -32.65 -22.75 -22.30
C GLN A 186 -33.11 -24.17 -21.96
N ALA A 187 -32.64 -24.74 -20.85
CA ALA A 187 -33.13 -26.01 -20.33
C ALA A 187 -34.57 -25.91 -19.81
N VAL A 188 -34.91 -24.79 -19.15
CA VAL A 188 -36.28 -24.47 -18.73
C VAL A 188 -37.20 -24.30 -19.94
N GLU A 189 -36.76 -23.59 -20.98
CA GLU A 189 -37.53 -23.41 -22.21
C GLU A 189 -37.78 -24.75 -22.94
N ASN A 190 -36.78 -25.64 -22.98
CA ASN A 190 -36.93 -26.97 -23.57
C ASN A 190 -37.86 -27.88 -22.76
N LEU A 191 -37.81 -27.79 -21.42
CA LEU A 191 -38.75 -28.49 -20.53
C LEU A 191 -40.18 -28.00 -20.73
N GLN A 192 -40.39 -26.70 -20.86
CA GLN A 192 -41.70 -26.13 -21.14
C GLN A 192 -42.25 -26.58 -22.50
N LYS A 193 -41.40 -26.67 -23.54
CA LYS A 193 -41.78 -27.22 -24.86
C LYS A 193 -42.05 -28.72 -24.84
N ALA A 194 -41.46 -29.47 -23.91
CA ALA A 194 -41.69 -30.91 -23.78
C ALA A 194 -42.94 -31.27 -22.97
N ILE A 195 -43.47 -30.32 -22.19
CA ILE A 195 -44.68 -30.47 -21.36
C ILE A 195 -45.93 -29.92 -22.08
N ALA A 196 -45.75 -29.09 -23.11
CA ALA A 196 -46.80 -28.60 -24.00
C ALA A 196 -47.06 -29.58 -25.16
#